data_AF-A0A6N2EBZ5-F1
#
_entry.id   AF-A0A6N2EBZ5-F1
#
_cell.length_a   1.000
_cell.length_b   1.000
_cell.length_c   1.000
_cell.angle_alpha   90.00
_cell.angle_beta   90.00
_cell.angle_gamma   90.00
#
_symmetry.space_group_name_H-M   'P 1'
#
loop_
_entity.id
_entity.type
_entity.pdbx_description
1 polymer ?
#
loop_
_entity_poly.entity_id
_entity_poly.type
_entity_poly.pdbx_seq_one_letter_code
_entity_poly.pdbx_strand_id
1 'polypeptide(L)'
;MTHQDPQPNLPPLRSLAHPSPPTFAVIGAGISGLTAATAIANQGHTVTVFDKGRGPGGRMSTRREGQLRFDHGAQYFTAKDPAFAQAVAEWRRQGIVKPWNPRLAEINPDGFKMKSGGPDRFVGVPAMNAICKHLAQSLREPSQVRCATKVSSIRRTDQRWQLLQDGDEPLGEFDGLIIAAPPPQAAALMADAAPHLATQASQAVLEPCWAAMLAFDRPLFEGPPETAIDGAFVNTGPLSWIARDSAKPGREPGERWIAHAGPAWSKANLELDRQRAAELLKQAFFEVVSVIPHARPAAPTLCIAHRWRYALPSKPIEERCLFDPMLGLACCGDWCAGPRVEGAFLSGEASAGRVIRTA
;
A
#
# COMPACT_ATOMS: atom_id res chain seq x y z
N MET A 1 -10.28 55.90 61.36
CA MET A 1 -11.19 55.10 60.52
C MET A 1 -11.01 55.59 59.09
N THR A 2 -9.88 55.23 58.47
CA THR A 2 -9.79 54.30 57.33
C THR A 2 -10.40 54.87 56.06
N HIS A 3 -9.57 55.62 55.31
CA HIS A 3 -9.77 55.93 53.89
C HIS A 3 -9.66 54.63 53.07
N GLN A 4 -10.66 54.36 52.24
CA GLN A 4 -10.62 53.32 51.21
C GLN A 4 -10.26 53.99 49.88
N ASP A 5 -9.10 53.64 49.33
CA ASP A 5 -8.75 53.97 47.95
C ASP A 5 -9.52 53.06 46.98
N PRO A 6 -10.02 53.58 45.84
CA PRO A 6 -10.68 52.76 44.83
C PRO A 6 -9.64 51.93 44.06
N GLN A 7 -9.83 50.60 44.01
CA GLN A 7 -8.99 49.73 43.19
C GLN A 7 -9.20 50.00 41.70
N PRO A 8 -8.13 50.03 40.88
CA PRO A 8 -8.27 50.18 39.44
C PRO A 8 -8.86 48.91 38.83
N ASN A 9 -9.90 49.11 38.00
CA ASN A 9 -10.59 48.06 37.27
C ASN A 9 -9.66 47.51 36.17
N LEU A 10 -8.99 46.39 36.43
CA LEU A 10 -8.16 45.71 35.43
C LEU A 10 -9.08 45.03 34.41
N PRO A 11 -8.84 45.19 33.08
CA PRO A 11 -9.62 44.51 32.07
C PRO A 11 -9.45 42.98 32.22
N PRO A 12 -10.47 42.17 31.88
CA PRO A 12 -10.36 40.73 31.96
C PRO A 12 -9.22 40.26 31.07
N LEU A 13 -8.34 39.42 31.62
CA LEU A 13 -7.30 38.72 30.88
C LEU A 13 -7.97 38.05 29.68
N ARG A 14 -7.64 38.51 28.46
CA ARG A 14 -7.99 37.78 27.24
C ARG A 14 -7.44 36.38 27.40
N SER A 15 -8.33 35.39 27.46
CA SER A 15 -7.98 33.99 27.28
C SER A 15 -7.11 33.91 26.03
N LEU A 16 -5.82 33.63 26.20
CA LEU A 16 -4.95 33.24 25.09
C LEU A 16 -5.56 31.95 24.56
N ALA A 17 -6.34 32.05 23.48
CA ALA A 17 -6.83 30.87 22.77
C ALA A 17 -5.60 30.01 22.48
N HIS A 18 -5.54 28.81 23.04
CA HIS A 18 -4.55 27.83 22.60
C HIS A 18 -4.76 27.69 21.09
N PRO A 19 -3.71 27.90 20.27
CA PRO A 19 -3.85 27.72 18.83
C PRO A 19 -4.36 26.29 18.60
N SER A 20 -5.40 26.15 17.77
CA SER A 20 -5.91 24.84 17.37
C SER A 20 -4.74 23.97 16.90
N PRO A 21 -4.70 22.67 17.24
CA PRO A 21 -3.61 21.81 16.83
C PRO A 21 -3.47 21.84 15.29
N PRO A 22 -2.23 21.85 14.75
CA PRO A 22 -2.00 21.85 13.32
C PRO A 22 -2.77 20.74 12.59
N THR A 23 -3.26 21.06 11.39
CA THR A 23 -3.97 20.12 10.52
C THR A 23 -3.08 19.63 9.39
N PHE A 24 -3.20 18.35 9.06
CA PHE A 24 -2.38 17.71 8.04
C PHE A 24 -3.23 17.04 6.98
N ALA A 25 -2.72 17.01 5.75
CA ALA A 25 -3.27 16.16 4.70
C ALA A 25 -2.28 15.07 4.28
N VAL A 26 -2.82 13.90 3.96
CA VAL A 26 -2.07 12.80 3.36
C VAL A 26 -2.74 12.39 2.05
N ILE A 27 -2.00 12.41 0.94
CA ILE A 27 -2.47 11.96 -0.36
C ILE A 27 -2.04 10.51 -0.58
N GLY A 28 -2.96 9.57 -0.39
CA GLY A 28 -2.78 8.13 -0.58
C GLY A 28 -3.09 7.32 0.69
N ALA A 29 -4.09 6.46 0.62
CA ALA A 29 -4.49 5.51 1.67
C ALA A 29 -3.86 4.11 1.46
N GLY A 30 -2.62 4.08 0.97
CA GLY A 30 -1.74 2.91 1.06
C GLY A 30 -1.14 2.77 2.46
N ILE A 31 -0.36 1.71 2.70
CA ILE A 31 0.25 1.49 4.02
C ILE A 31 1.16 2.65 4.45
N SER A 32 1.91 3.27 3.53
CA SER A 32 2.76 4.42 3.85
C SER A 32 1.95 5.61 4.37
N GLY A 33 0.95 6.05 3.60
CA GLY A 33 0.13 7.19 3.98
C GLY A 33 -0.73 6.94 5.23
N LEU A 34 -1.27 5.74 5.40
CA LEU A 34 -2.03 5.40 6.60
C LEU A 34 -1.15 5.27 7.84
N THR A 35 0.08 4.78 7.68
CA THR A 35 1.07 4.78 8.77
C THR A 35 1.41 6.22 9.16
N ALA A 36 1.68 7.09 8.19
CA ALA A 36 1.94 8.50 8.43
C ALA A 36 0.77 9.20 9.13
N ALA A 37 -0.45 9.00 8.64
CA ALA A 37 -1.66 9.57 9.23
C ALA A 37 -1.89 9.09 10.67
N THR A 38 -1.71 7.80 10.92
CA THR A 38 -1.85 7.22 12.28
C THR A 38 -0.80 7.81 13.23
N ALA A 39 0.45 7.97 12.76
CA ALA A 39 1.51 8.60 13.55
C ALA A 39 1.20 10.08 13.88
N ILE A 40 0.66 10.84 12.91
CA ILE A 40 0.22 12.23 13.12
C ILE A 40 -0.92 12.30 14.14
N ALA A 41 -1.95 11.47 13.97
CA ALA A 41 -3.10 11.43 14.88
C ALA A 41 -2.71 11.04 16.30
N ASN A 42 -1.77 10.10 16.46
CA ASN A 42 -1.27 9.67 17.77
C ASN A 42 -0.48 10.77 18.51
N GLN A 43 -0.02 11.81 17.80
CA GLN A 43 0.60 13.01 18.39
C GLN A 43 -0.44 14.12 18.70
N GLY A 44 -1.73 13.83 18.57
CA GLY A 44 -2.81 14.77 18.91
C GLY A 44 -3.17 15.76 17.81
N HIS A 45 -2.63 15.60 16.60
CA HIS A 45 -2.93 16.45 15.45
C HIS A 45 -4.11 15.91 14.64
N THR A 46 -4.77 16.80 13.89
CA THR A 46 -5.86 16.41 12.99
C THR A 46 -5.29 16.05 11.62
N VAL A 47 -5.70 14.92 11.04
CA VAL A 47 -5.26 14.51 9.71
C VAL A 47 -6.41 14.05 8.81
N THR A 48 -6.39 14.50 7.56
CA THR A 48 -7.30 14.01 6.52
C THR A 48 -6.52 13.25 5.46
N VAL A 49 -6.87 11.99 5.22
CA VAL A 49 -6.28 11.15 4.17
C VAL A 49 -7.19 11.17 2.94
N PHE A 50 -6.64 11.42 1.77
CA PHE A 50 -7.35 11.41 0.49
C PHE A 50 -6.86 10.26 -0.39
N ASP A 51 -7.77 9.48 -0.97
CA ASP A 51 -7.40 8.43 -1.94
C ASP A 51 -8.41 8.37 -3.10
N LYS A 52 -7.89 8.34 -4.33
CA LYS A 52 -8.68 8.19 -5.55
C LYS A 52 -9.38 6.83 -5.67
N GLY A 53 -8.86 5.81 -5.01
CA GLY A 53 -9.43 4.48 -4.95
C GLY A 53 -10.68 4.43 -4.07
N ARG A 54 -11.55 3.45 -4.30
CA ARG A 54 -12.82 3.30 -3.57
C ARG A 54 -12.68 2.83 -2.11
N GLY A 55 -11.45 2.58 -1.65
CA GLY A 55 -11.18 2.11 -0.30
C GLY A 55 -9.68 2.05 -0.02
N PRO A 56 -9.27 1.92 1.26
CA PRO A 56 -7.87 1.87 1.64
C PRO A 56 -7.20 0.57 1.20
N GLY A 57 -5.88 0.63 0.98
CA GLY A 57 -5.06 -0.54 0.67
C GLY A 57 -3.97 -0.29 -0.36
N GLY A 58 -4.23 0.54 -1.37
CA GLY A 58 -3.31 0.72 -2.49
C GLY A 58 -2.87 -0.63 -3.11
N ARG A 59 -1.56 -0.88 -3.15
CA ARG A 59 -0.98 -2.16 -3.62
C ARG A 59 -1.17 -3.36 -2.67
N MET A 60 -1.70 -3.14 -1.47
CA MET A 60 -2.15 -4.19 -0.56
C MET A 60 -3.65 -4.47 -0.69
N SER A 61 -4.32 -3.89 -1.70
CA SER A 61 -5.76 -4.05 -1.89
C SER A 61 -6.16 -5.47 -2.33
N THR A 62 -7.35 -5.87 -1.88
CA THR A 62 -8.00 -7.12 -2.27
C THR A 62 -9.09 -6.82 -3.29
N ARG A 63 -9.06 -7.53 -4.42
CA ARG A 63 -10.07 -7.45 -5.48
C ARG A 63 -11.26 -8.34 -5.12
N ARG A 64 -12.48 -7.84 -5.36
CA ARG A 64 -13.73 -8.60 -5.24
C ARG A 64 -14.33 -8.83 -6.61
N GLU A 65 -14.77 -10.06 -6.90
CA GLU A 65 -15.52 -10.44 -8.10
C GLU A 65 -16.65 -11.37 -7.68
N GLY A 66 -17.87 -10.83 -7.61
CA GLY A 66 -18.99 -11.52 -6.95
C GLY A 66 -18.63 -11.88 -5.50
N GLN A 67 -18.70 -13.17 -5.17
CA GLN A 67 -18.32 -13.70 -3.85
C GLN A 67 -16.82 -14.03 -3.73
N LEU A 68 -16.05 -13.91 -4.82
CA LEU A 68 -14.62 -14.24 -4.81
C LEU A 68 -13.78 -13.04 -4.37
N ARG A 69 -12.69 -13.34 -3.66
CA ARG A 69 -11.70 -12.37 -3.20
C ARG A 69 -10.30 -12.80 -3.61
N PHE A 70 -9.50 -11.81 -4.02
CA PHE A 70 -8.14 -12.00 -4.50
C PHE A 70 -7.22 -10.93 -3.95
N ASP A 71 -6.19 -11.32 -3.20
CA ASP A 71 -5.09 -10.42 -2.90
C ASP A 71 -4.22 -10.28 -4.15
N HIS A 72 -4.56 -9.37 -5.05
CA HIS A 72 -3.96 -9.28 -6.39
C HIS A 72 -2.70 -8.40 -6.48
N GLY A 73 -2.35 -7.70 -5.40
CA GLY A 73 -1.11 -6.94 -5.25
C GLY A 73 -0.12 -7.68 -4.34
N ALA A 74 0.27 -7.08 -3.21
CA ALA A 74 1.18 -7.72 -2.24
C ALA A 74 0.65 -9.10 -1.80
N GLN A 75 1.42 -10.17 -2.07
CA GLN A 75 1.01 -11.55 -1.79
C GLN A 75 1.24 -11.95 -0.34
N TYR A 76 2.33 -11.43 0.21
CA TYR A 76 2.78 -11.57 1.58
C TYR A 76 3.79 -10.45 1.86
N PHE A 77 4.22 -10.33 3.10
CA PHE A 77 5.37 -9.51 3.48
C PHE A 77 6.21 -10.21 4.55
N THR A 78 7.43 -9.71 4.72
CA THR A 78 8.37 -10.14 5.76
C THR A 78 8.64 -8.96 6.69
N ALA A 79 8.99 -9.22 7.94
CA ALA A 79 9.37 -8.18 8.90
C ALA A 79 10.79 -8.44 9.43
N LYS A 80 11.70 -7.50 9.17
CA LYS A 80 13.11 -7.52 9.54
C LYS A 80 13.50 -6.29 10.34
N ASP A 81 13.00 -5.12 9.97
CA ASP A 81 13.25 -3.89 10.73
C ASP A 81 12.52 -3.98 12.09
N PRO A 82 13.20 -3.64 13.22
CA PRO A 82 12.62 -3.75 14.55
C PRO A 82 11.30 -2.98 14.74
N ALA A 83 11.17 -1.77 14.18
CA ALA A 83 9.96 -0.97 14.32
C ALA A 83 8.79 -1.63 13.59
N PHE A 84 9.03 -2.11 12.36
CA PHE A 84 8.01 -2.83 11.60
C PHE A 84 7.67 -4.20 12.24
N ALA A 85 8.66 -4.93 12.76
CA ALA A 85 8.43 -6.18 13.46
C ALA A 85 7.56 -6.00 14.72
N GLN A 86 7.74 -4.89 15.45
CA GLN A 86 6.89 -4.54 16.59
C GLN A 86 5.44 -4.26 16.15
N ALA A 87 5.25 -3.47 15.09
CA ALA A 87 3.91 -3.22 14.54
C ALA A 87 3.22 -4.51 14.08
N VAL A 88 3.96 -5.39 13.40
CA VAL A 88 3.46 -6.71 12.98
C VAL A 88 3.10 -7.59 14.17
N ALA A 89 3.89 -7.58 15.25
CA ALA A 89 3.57 -8.31 16.48
C ALA A 89 2.26 -7.81 17.12
N GLU A 90 2.01 -6.50 17.12
CA GLU A 90 0.74 -5.94 17.59
C GLU A 90 -0.44 -6.34 16.69
N TRP A 91 -0.30 -6.20 15.36
CA TRP A 91 -1.35 -6.64 14.44
C TRP A 91 -1.64 -8.14 14.54
N ARG A 92 -0.65 -8.95 14.92
CA ARG A 92 -0.86 -10.38 15.23
C ARG A 92 -1.66 -10.59 16.50
N ARG A 93 -1.36 -9.86 17.59
CA ARG A 93 -2.15 -9.92 18.84
C ARG A 93 -3.61 -9.54 18.60
N GLN A 94 -3.85 -8.57 17.74
CA GLN A 94 -5.18 -8.12 17.35
C GLN A 94 -5.87 -9.01 16.30
N GLY A 95 -5.20 -10.06 15.80
CA GLY A 95 -5.76 -10.98 14.80
C GLY A 95 -5.84 -10.43 13.38
N ILE A 96 -5.26 -9.25 13.12
CA ILE A 96 -5.25 -8.58 11.80
C ILE A 96 -4.20 -9.20 10.87
N VAL A 97 -3.14 -9.76 11.43
CA VAL A 97 -2.06 -10.42 10.69
C VAL A 97 -1.85 -11.84 11.21
N LYS A 98 -1.58 -12.79 10.31
CA LYS A 98 -1.15 -14.15 10.67
C LYS A 98 0.07 -14.57 9.86
N PRO A 99 0.92 -15.45 10.41
CA PRO A 99 1.96 -16.12 9.63
C PRO A 99 1.30 -16.98 8.54
N TRP A 100 1.89 -16.97 7.34
CA TRP A 100 1.54 -17.83 6.23
C TRP A 100 2.71 -18.78 5.98
N ASN A 101 2.47 -20.07 6.13
CA ASN A 101 3.46 -21.14 5.98
C ASN A 101 3.15 -21.96 4.72
N PRO A 102 3.36 -21.41 3.51
CA PRO A 102 3.05 -22.09 2.26
C PRO A 102 4.01 -23.23 1.96
N ARG A 103 3.51 -24.27 1.29
CA ARG A 103 4.35 -25.22 0.55
C ARG A 103 4.83 -24.55 -0.72
N LEU A 104 6.11 -24.17 -0.75
CA LEU A 104 6.69 -23.43 -1.85
C LEU A 104 7.46 -24.33 -2.80
N ALA A 105 7.42 -23.95 -4.07
CA ALA A 105 8.28 -24.53 -5.10
C ALA A 105 9.06 -23.44 -5.86
N GLU A 106 9.98 -23.90 -6.68
CA GLU A 106 10.68 -23.11 -7.69
C GLU A 106 10.55 -23.83 -9.04
N ILE A 107 10.26 -23.07 -10.07
CA ILE A 107 10.10 -23.54 -11.45
C ILE A 107 11.19 -22.88 -12.27
N ASN A 108 12.18 -23.67 -12.65
CA ASN A 108 13.36 -23.25 -13.37
C ASN A 108 13.37 -23.86 -14.78
N PRO A 109 14.24 -23.40 -15.69
CA PRO A 109 14.41 -24.03 -17.00
C PRO A 109 14.75 -25.52 -16.93
N ASP A 110 15.41 -25.96 -15.85
CA ASP A 110 15.80 -27.34 -15.59
C ASP A 110 14.72 -28.17 -14.86
N GLY A 111 13.61 -27.54 -14.46
CA GLY A 111 12.41 -28.23 -13.97
C GLY A 111 11.83 -27.70 -12.66
N PHE A 112 11.03 -28.54 -12.02
CA PHE A 112 10.32 -28.28 -10.78
C PHE A 112 11.13 -28.73 -9.55
N LYS A 113 11.17 -27.90 -8.51
CA LYS A 113 11.79 -28.25 -7.21
C LYS A 113 11.00 -27.70 -6.03
N MET A 114 10.78 -28.53 -5.01
CA MET A 114 10.24 -28.06 -3.73
C MET A 114 11.27 -27.19 -2.99
N LYS A 115 10.80 -26.07 -2.43
CA LYS A 115 11.60 -25.12 -1.67
C LYS A 115 11.31 -25.26 -0.18
N SER A 116 12.33 -25.63 0.58
CA SER A 116 12.29 -25.69 2.04
C SER A 116 12.91 -24.44 2.67
N GLY A 117 12.36 -24.00 3.80
CA GLY A 117 12.88 -22.87 4.58
C GLY A 117 12.60 -21.49 3.98
N GLY A 118 13.33 -20.49 4.47
CA GLY A 118 13.15 -19.09 4.12
C GLY A 118 12.57 -18.27 5.28
N PRO A 119 12.37 -16.95 5.07
CA PRO A 119 11.89 -16.07 6.12
C PRO A 119 10.41 -16.34 6.43
N ASP A 120 10.01 -15.95 7.64
CA ASP A 120 8.61 -15.88 8.02
C ASP A 120 7.86 -14.92 7.08
N ARG A 121 6.71 -15.39 6.60
CA ARG A 121 5.82 -14.62 5.72
C ARG A 121 4.55 -14.31 6.47
N PHE A 122 4.05 -13.10 6.28
CA PHE A 122 2.85 -12.61 6.93
C PHE A 122 1.83 -12.15 5.90
N VAL A 123 0.56 -12.31 6.25
CA VAL A 123 -0.58 -11.83 5.47
C VAL A 123 -1.59 -11.15 6.39
N GLY A 124 -2.26 -10.11 5.89
CA GLY A 124 -3.44 -9.55 6.57
C GLY A 124 -4.60 -10.56 6.59
N VAL A 125 -5.50 -10.52 7.57
CA VAL A 125 -6.63 -11.43 7.77
C VAL A 125 -7.91 -10.61 8.00
N PRO A 126 -9.04 -10.90 7.32
CA PRO A 126 -9.27 -12.02 6.39
C PRO A 126 -8.68 -11.82 4.99
N ALA A 127 -8.11 -10.65 4.70
CA ALA A 127 -7.53 -10.31 3.40
C ALA A 127 -6.33 -9.37 3.57
N MET A 128 -5.48 -9.22 2.55
CA MET A 128 -4.25 -8.43 2.68
C MET A 128 -4.52 -6.98 3.08
N ASN A 129 -5.64 -6.39 2.61
CA ASN A 129 -6.00 -5.02 2.92
C ASN A 129 -6.53 -4.80 4.35
N ALA A 130 -6.63 -5.85 5.18
CA ALA A 130 -7.06 -5.73 6.57
C ALA A 130 -6.17 -4.78 7.38
N ILE A 131 -4.86 -4.76 7.11
CA ILE A 131 -3.91 -3.85 7.78
C ILE A 131 -4.27 -2.40 7.50
N CYS A 132 -4.42 -2.03 6.21
CA CYS A 132 -4.78 -0.67 5.82
C CYS A 132 -6.18 -0.28 6.32
N LYS A 133 -7.14 -1.21 6.33
CA LYS A 133 -8.47 -0.94 6.91
C LYS A 133 -8.40 -0.67 8.41
N HIS A 134 -7.61 -1.45 9.14
CA HIS A 134 -7.42 -1.24 10.57
C HIS A 134 -6.80 0.14 10.85
N LEU A 135 -5.74 0.51 10.14
CA LEU A 135 -5.11 1.83 10.29
C LEU A 135 -6.11 2.96 9.98
N ALA A 136 -6.86 2.84 8.87
CA ALA A 136 -7.88 3.82 8.51
C ALA A 136 -8.98 3.95 9.59
N GLN A 137 -9.41 2.84 10.18
CA GLN A 137 -10.43 2.81 11.25
C GLN A 137 -9.91 3.30 12.60
N SER A 138 -8.59 3.29 12.82
CA SER A 138 -7.99 3.85 14.04
C SER A 138 -7.96 5.37 14.06
N LEU A 139 -8.11 6.03 12.91
CA LEU A 139 -8.28 7.48 12.84
C LEU A 139 -9.67 7.84 13.36
N ARG A 140 -9.71 8.55 14.49
CA ARG A 140 -10.93 9.03 15.13
C ARG A 140 -11.16 10.49 14.78
N GLU A 141 -12.42 10.91 14.81
CA GLU A 141 -12.81 12.31 14.63
C GLU A 141 -11.97 13.23 15.55
N PRO A 142 -11.47 14.37 15.02
CA PRO A 142 -11.76 14.96 13.70
C PRO A 142 -10.93 14.41 12.52
N SER A 143 -10.10 13.38 12.73
CA SER A 143 -9.31 12.77 11.65
C SER A 143 -10.14 11.77 10.84
N GLN A 144 -9.91 11.73 9.53
CA GLN A 144 -10.74 10.92 8.61
C GLN A 144 -9.99 10.44 7.36
N VAL A 145 -10.56 9.43 6.69
CA VAL A 145 -10.11 8.93 5.38
C VAL A 145 -11.21 9.13 4.34
N ARG A 146 -10.93 9.92 3.30
CA ARG A 146 -11.82 10.24 2.19
C ARG A 146 -11.38 9.47 0.93
N CYS A 147 -12.02 8.33 0.70
CA CYS A 147 -11.83 7.52 -0.51
C CYS A 147 -12.73 7.99 -1.66
N ALA A 148 -12.43 7.54 -2.87
CA ALA A 148 -13.02 8.05 -4.12
C ALA A 148 -12.85 9.57 -4.30
N THR A 149 -11.78 10.12 -3.72
CA THR A 149 -11.45 11.54 -3.77
C THR A 149 -10.06 11.69 -4.35
N LYS A 150 -9.98 12.11 -5.62
CA LYS A 150 -8.72 12.30 -6.32
C LYS A 150 -8.27 13.75 -6.13
N VAL A 151 -7.13 13.92 -5.44
CA VAL A 151 -6.42 15.21 -5.47
C VAL A 151 -5.79 15.36 -6.86
N SER A 152 -6.19 16.40 -7.58
CA SER A 152 -5.73 16.71 -8.93
C SER A 152 -4.53 17.66 -8.92
N SER A 153 -4.49 18.58 -7.95
CA SER A 153 -3.44 19.57 -7.80
C SER A 153 -3.33 20.06 -6.35
N ILE A 154 -2.20 20.67 -6.03
CA ILE A 154 -1.89 21.25 -4.73
C ILE A 154 -1.44 22.70 -4.95
N ARG A 155 -1.84 23.60 -4.04
CA ARG A 155 -1.41 25.00 -4.05
C ARG A 155 -0.98 25.41 -2.66
N ARG A 156 -0.03 26.35 -2.58
CA ARG A 156 0.35 26.95 -1.30
C ARG A 156 -0.21 28.37 -1.24
N THR A 157 -1.11 28.61 -0.28
CA THR A 157 -1.83 29.86 -0.05
C THR A 157 -1.71 30.22 1.42
N ASP A 158 -1.28 31.44 1.75
CA ASP A 158 -1.15 31.93 3.13
C ASP A 158 -0.41 30.97 4.08
N GLN A 159 0.71 30.40 3.62
CA GLN A 159 1.52 29.40 4.33
C GLN A 159 0.86 28.05 4.58
N ARG A 160 -0.32 27.80 4.01
CA ARG A 160 -1.06 26.54 4.11
C ARG A 160 -1.17 25.87 2.74
N TRP A 161 -1.39 24.57 2.76
CA TRP A 161 -1.62 23.73 1.60
C TRP A 161 -3.10 23.64 1.28
N GLN A 162 -3.51 24.18 0.14
CA GLN A 162 -4.83 23.95 -0.44
C GLN A 162 -4.77 22.73 -1.38
N LEU A 163 -5.66 21.77 -1.16
CA LEU A 163 -5.82 20.61 -2.04
C LEU A 163 -7.06 20.77 -2.91
N LEU A 164 -6.94 20.39 -4.18
CA LEU A 164 -8.01 20.54 -5.17
C LEU A 164 -8.35 19.20 -5.83
N GLN A 165 -9.61 19.01 -6.17
CA GLN A 165 -10.09 17.92 -7.02
C GLN A 165 -10.13 18.37 -8.50
N ASP A 166 -10.45 17.44 -9.41
CA ASP A 166 -10.71 17.75 -10.81
C ASP A 166 -11.78 18.87 -10.91
N GLY A 167 -11.53 19.89 -11.74
CA GLY A 167 -12.38 21.07 -11.85
C GLY A 167 -12.11 22.18 -10.82
N ASP A 168 -10.94 22.16 -10.16
CA ASP A 168 -10.50 23.16 -9.16
C ASP A 168 -11.39 23.24 -7.91
N GLU A 169 -12.14 22.18 -7.60
CA GLU A 169 -12.97 22.11 -6.38
C GLU A 169 -12.08 21.95 -5.12
N PRO A 170 -12.21 22.80 -4.09
CA PRO A 170 -11.38 22.73 -2.90
C PRO A 170 -11.75 21.56 -1.98
N LEU A 171 -10.74 20.81 -1.54
CA LEU A 171 -10.86 19.67 -0.63
C LEU A 171 -10.52 20.02 0.82
N GLY A 172 -9.86 21.16 1.04
CA GLY A 172 -9.47 21.68 2.36
C GLY A 172 -8.12 22.39 2.35
N GLU A 173 -7.78 22.98 3.50
CA GLU A 173 -6.51 23.65 3.76
C GLU A 173 -5.80 23.06 4.98
N PHE A 174 -4.49 22.88 4.87
CA PHE A 174 -3.69 22.13 5.83
C PHE A 174 -2.35 22.81 6.09
N ASP A 175 -1.84 22.69 7.32
CA ASP A 175 -0.55 23.28 7.70
C ASP A 175 0.63 22.45 7.17
N GLY A 176 0.46 21.12 7.11
CA GLY A 176 1.43 20.19 6.53
C GLY A 176 0.82 19.20 5.54
N LEU A 177 1.66 18.71 4.61
CA LEU A 177 1.24 17.81 3.53
C LEU A 177 2.19 16.64 3.38
N ILE A 178 1.64 15.43 3.25
CA ILE A 178 2.37 14.22 2.89
C ILE A 178 1.80 13.64 1.60
N ILE A 179 2.66 13.40 0.61
CA ILE A 179 2.30 12.73 -0.63
C ILE A 179 2.80 11.28 -0.57
N ALA A 180 1.85 10.35 -0.41
CA ALA A 180 2.08 8.91 -0.29
C ALA A 180 1.70 8.16 -1.60
N ALA A 181 2.14 8.71 -2.74
CA ALA A 181 1.80 8.22 -4.08
C ALA A 181 3.04 7.63 -4.80
N PRO A 182 2.84 6.80 -5.85
CA PRO A 182 3.93 6.40 -6.75
C PRO A 182 4.69 7.61 -7.32
N PRO A 183 6.00 7.49 -7.59
CA PRO A 183 6.83 8.66 -7.88
C PRO A 183 6.36 9.51 -9.07
N PRO A 184 5.93 8.96 -10.21
CA PRO A 184 5.39 9.78 -11.31
C PRO A 184 4.13 10.56 -10.92
N GLN A 185 3.29 10.01 -10.03
CA GLN A 185 2.09 10.68 -9.54
C GLN A 185 2.44 11.76 -8.50
N ALA A 186 3.41 11.48 -7.63
CA ALA A 186 3.90 12.45 -6.66
C ALA A 186 4.60 13.63 -7.34
N ALA A 187 5.47 13.37 -8.31
CA ALA A 187 6.17 14.39 -9.08
C ALA A 187 5.20 15.30 -9.84
N ALA A 188 4.15 14.74 -10.44
CA ALA A 188 3.12 15.53 -11.13
C ALA A 188 2.39 16.50 -10.18
N LEU A 189 2.05 16.07 -8.96
CA LEU A 189 1.42 16.94 -7.96
C LEU A 189 2.36 18.06 -7.50
N MET A 190 3.66 17.80 -7.43
CA MET A 190 4.66 18.75 -6.92
C MET A 190 5.28 19.66 -7.97
N ALA A 191 4.98 19.46 -9.27
CA ALA A 191 5.69 20.10 -10.38
C ALA A 191 5.82 21.62 -10.21
N ASP A 192 4.73 22.28 -9.81
CA ASP A 192 4.70 23.73 -9.62
C ASP A 192 5.10 24.15 -8.20
N ALA A 193 4.62 23.44 -7.17
CA ALA A 193 4.76 23.87 -5.78
C ALA A 193 6.10 23.48 -5.13
N ALA A 194 6.75 22.41 -5.59
CA ALA A 194 8.00 21.89 -5.04
C ALA A 194 8.83 21.17 -6.13
N PRO A 195 9.32 21.89 -7.16
CA PRO A 195 9.99 21.27 -8.32
C PRO A 195 11.26 20.47 -7.97
N HIS A 196 11.96 20.84 -6.89
CA HIS A 196 13.13 20.10 -6.42
C HIS A 196 12.73 18.71 -5.89
N LEU A 197 11.68 18.61 -5.06
CA LEU A 197 11.14 17.32 -4.61
C LEU A 197 10.57 16.52 -5.79
N ALA A 198 9.91 17.17 -6.75
CA ALA A 198 9.43 16.51 -7.97
C ALA A 198 10.57 15.88 -8.77
N THR A 199 11.70 16.58 -8.89
CA THR A 199 12.90 16.09 -9.55
C THR A 199 13.48 14.88 -8.81
N GLN A 200 13.61 14.95 -7.49
CA GLN A 200 14.10 13.84 -6.67
C GLN A 200 13.19 12.62 -6.74
N ALA A 201 11.87 12.81 -6.61
CA ALA A 201 10.89 11.73 -6.73
C ALA A 201 10.99 11.03 -8.09
N SER A 202 11.21 11.79 -9.17
CA SER A 202 11.33 11.26 -10.53
C SER A 202 12.57 10.37 -10.74
N GLN A 203 13.54 10.38 -9.82
CA GLN A 203 14.70 9.48 -9.87
C GLN A 203 14.34 8.04 -9.50
N ALA A 204 13.24 7.86 -8.75
CA ALA A 204 12.75 6.54 -8.39
C ALA A 204 12.00 5.88 -9.55
N VAL A 205 12.32 4.61 -9.83
CA VAL A 205 11.70 3.85 -10.92
C VAL A 205 10.90 2.69 -10.35
N LEU A 206 9.64 2.56 -10.77
CA LEU A 206 8.78 1.42 -10.48
C LEU A 206 8.51 0.65 -11.77
N GLU A 207 8.75 -0.66 -11.72
CA GLU A 207 8.39 -1.56 -12.80
C GLU A 207 6.90 -1.90 -12.77
N PRO A 208 6.29 -2.14 -13.93
CA PRO A 208 4.93 -2.63 -14.01
C PRO A 208 4.85 -4.13 -13.68
N CYS A 209 3.67 -4.56 -13.27
CA CYS A 209 3.33 -5.97 -13.10
C CYS A 209 1.90 -6.23 -13.56
N TRP A 210 1.72 -7.18 -14.46
CA TRP A 210 0.42 -7.77 -14.71
C TRP A 210 0.14 -8.91 -13.72
N ALA A 211 -1.06 -8.93 -13.16
CA ALA A 211 -1.52 -9.96 -12.25
C ALA A 211 -2.79 -10.62 -12.80
N ALA A 212 -2.76 -11.93 -13.03
CA ALA A 212 -3.95 -12.72 -13.31
C ALA A 212 -4.52 -13.33 -12.03
N MET A 213 -5.84 -13.34 -11.93
CA MET A 213 -6.61 -13.94 -10.85
C MET A 213 -7.46 -15.05 -11.44
N LEU A 214 -7.22 -16.28 -11.00
CA LEU A 214 -7.88 -17.48 -11.51
C LEU A 214 -8.70 -18.14 -10.39
N ALA A 215 -9.91 -18.60 -10.70
CA ALA A 215 -10.70 -19.44 -9.81
C ALA A 215 -11.09 -20.74 -10.51
N PHE A 216 -11.24 -21.81 -9.73
CA PHE A 216 -11.57 -23.14 -10.20
C PHE A 216 -12.70 -23.73 -9.35
N ASP A 217 -13.48 -24.62 -9.95
CA ASP A 217 -14.58 -25.37 -9.33
C ASP A 217 -14.08 -26.53 -8.47
N ARG A 218 -12.86 -27.00 -8.73
CA ARG A 218 -12.18 -28.09 -8.02
C ARG A 218 -10.71 -27.77 -7.76
N PRO A 219 -10.06 -28.45 -6.80
CA PRO A 219 -8.64 -28.31 -6.57
C PRO A 219 -7.79 -28.64 -7.81
N LEU A 220 -6.68 -27.93 -8.01
CA LEU A 220 -5.75 -28.15 -9.13
C LEU A 220 -4.77 -29.31 -8.92
N PHE A 221 -4.69 -29.87 -7.72
CA PHE A 221 -3.78 -30.95 -7.38
C PHE A 221 -4.58 -32.10 -6.78
N GLU A 222 -4.45 -33.29 -7.36
CA GLU A 222 -5.06 -34.54 -6.87
C GLU A 222 -3.99 -35.39 -6.19
N GLY A 223 -4.18 -35.71 -4.92
CA GLY A 223 -3.23 -36.53 -4.18
C GLY A 223 -3.18 -36.15 -2.70
N PRO A 224 -2.26 -36.77 -1.94
CA PRO A 224 -2.04 -36.42 -0.55
C PRO A 224 -1.69 -34.92 -0.41
N PRO A 225 -2.13 -34.23 0.65
CA PRO A 225 -1.88 -32.80 0.82
C PRO A 225 -0.41 -32.41 0.59
N GLU A 226 0.54 -33.20 1.08
CA GLU A 226 1.98 -32.99 0.91
C GLU A 226 2.48 -32.84 -0.53
N THR A 227 1.71 -33.28 -1.55
CA THR A 227 2.10 -33.16 -2.96
C THR A 227 1.61 -31.88 -3.63
N ALA A 228 0.75 -31.09 -2.97
CA ALA A 228 0.26 -29.82 -3.52
C ALA A 228 1.15 -28.63 -3.13
N ILE A 229 1.26 -27.64 -4.01
CA ILE A 229 1.93 -26.37 -3.71
C ILE A 229 0.92 -25.27 -3.33
N ASP A 230 1.37 -24.31 -2.54
CA ASP A 230 0.62 -23.08 -2.22
C ASP A 230 1.23 -21.84 -2.89
N GLY A 231 2.40 -21.98 -3.48
CA GLY A 231 3.00 -20.98 -4.33
C GLY A 231 4.30 -21.46 -4.95
N ALA A 232 4.74 -20.76 -6.00
CA ALA A 232 6.00 -21.04 -6.65
C ALA A 232 6.67 -19.76 -7.15
N PHE A 233 7.98 -19.70 -6.98
CA PHE A 233 8.83 -18.78 -7.75
C PHE A 233 8.98 -19.34 -9.16
N VAL A 234 8.76 -18.51 -10.17
CA VAL A 234 8.81 -18.92 -11.57
C VAL A 234 9.93 -18.17 -12.25
N ASN A 235 10.91 -18.89 -12.78
CA ASN A 235 12.10 -18.36 -13.44
C ASN A 235 12.10 -18.70 -14.95
N THR A 236 10.93 -19.04 -15.51
CA THR A 236 10.71 -19.36 -16.92
C THR A 236 9.47 -18.66 -17.46
N GLY A 237 9.51 -18.27 -18.73
CA GLY A 237 8.36 -17.69 -19.41
C GLY A 237 7.88 -16.35 -18.83
N PRO A 238 6.57 -16.02 -19.00
CA PRO A 238 6.02 -14.73 -18.61
C PRO A 238 5.90 -14.48 -17.10
N LEU A 239 5.82 -15.54 -16.29
CA LEU A 239 5.50 -15.45 -14.86
C LEU A 239 6.75 -15.33 -14.00
N SER A 240 6.62 -14.64 -12.87
CA SER A 240 7.64 -14.56 -11.82
C SER A 240 7.20 -15.23 -10.51
N TRP A 241 5.89 -15.32 -10.29
CA TRP A 241 5.32 -15.85 -9.07
C TRP A 241 3.90 -16.34 -9.29
N ILE A 242 3.55 -17.46 -8.65
CA ILE A 242 2.18 -17.91 -8.48
C ILE A 242 1.89 -18.20 -7.01
N ALA A 243 0.66 -17.94 -6.55
CA ALA A 243 0.21 -18.29 -5.20
C ALA A 243 -1.23 -18.77 -5.20
N ARG A 244 -1.49 -19.83 -4.43
CA ARG A 244 -2.83 -20.27 -4.05
C ARG A 244 -3.36 -19.30 -3.00
N ASP A 245 -4.16 -18.34 -3.42
CA ASP A 245 -4.70 -17.29 -2.55
C ASP A 245 -5.58 -17.88 -1.44
N SER A 246 -6.35 -18.92 -1.76
CA SER A 246 -7.20 -19.63 -0.78
C SER A 246 -6.44 -20.40 0.30
N ALA A 247 -5.15 -20.67 0.11
CA ALA A 247 -4.30 -21.30 1.13
C ALA A 247 -3.80 -20.30 2.20
N LYS A 248 -4.05 -18.99 2.02
CA LYS A 248 -3.68 -17.98 3.01
C LYS A 248 -4.65 -18.02 4.21
N PRO A 249 -4.17 -17.82 5.44
CA PRO A 249 -5.01 -17.81 6.64
C PRO A 249 -6.24 -16.90 6.53
N GLY A 250 -7.41 -17.41 6.88
CA GLY A 250 -8.66 -16.64 6.92
C GLY A 250 -9.25 -16.26 5.55
N ARG A 251 -8.72 -16.79 4.44
CA ARG A 251 -9.41 -16.73 3.14
C ARG A 251 -10.52 -17.78 3.15
N GLU A 252 -11.56 -17.52 2.36
CA GLU A 252 -12.66 -18.47 2.19
C GLU A 252 -12.14 -19.79 1.59
N PRO A 253 -12.86 -20.91 1.80
CA PRO A 253 -12.62 -22.13 1.05
C PRO A 253 -12.73 -21.91 -0.47
N GLY A 254 -12.09 -22.78 -1.24
CA GLY A 254 -12.09 -22.77 -2.71
C GLY A 254 -10.70 -22.90 -3.32
N GLU A 255 -10.62 -22.92 -4.65
CA GLU A 255 -9.36 -23.00 -5.39
C GLU A 255 -9.17 -21.70 -6.18
N ARG A 256 -8.30 -20.83 -5.68
CA ARG A 256 -8.03 -19.51 -6.24
C ARG A 256 -6.54 -19.25 -6.32
N TRP A 257 -6.09 -18.75 -7.46
CA TRP A 257 -4.68 -18.49 -7.73
C TRP A 257 -4.46 -17.06 -8.19
N ILE A 258 -3.35 -16.49 -7.74
CA ILE A 258 -2.78 -15.27 -8.30
C ILE A 258 -1.54 -15.68 -9.09
N ALA A 259 -1.43 -15.19 -10.32
CA ALA A 259 -0.24 -15.32 -11.14
C ALA A 259 0.31 -13.94 -11.49
N HIS A 260 1.52 -13.64 -11.04
CA HIS A 260 2.21 -12.39 -11.31
C HIS A 260 3.21 -12.56 -12.44
N ALA A 261 3.06 -11.75 -13.48
CA ALA A 261 4.00 -11.64 -14.56
C ALA A 261 5.31 -11.01 -14.08
N GLY A 262 6.43 -11.42 -14.69
CA GLY A 262 7.72 -10.79 -14.47
C GLY A 262 7.78 -9.35 -15.02
N PRO A 263 8.73 -8.52 -14.54
CA PRO A 263 8.86 -7.13 -14.96
C PRO A 263 9.08 -6.97 -16.47
N ALA A 264 9.97 -7.79 -17.06
CA ALA A 264 10.29 -7.72 -18.48
C ALA A 264 9.07 -7.97 -19.38
N TRP A 265 8.32 -9.05 -19.10
CA TRP A 265 7.09 -9.35 -19.84
C TRP A 265 6.04 -8.27 -19.62
N SER A 266 5.87 -7.79 -18.39
CA SER A 266 4.88 -6.76 -18.05
C SER A 266 5.16 -5.44 -18.75
N LYS A 267 6.44 -5.07 -18.89
CA LYS A 267 6.86 -3.86 -19.61
C LYS A 267 6.63 -3.98 -21.10
N ALA A 268 6.99 -5.11 -21.70
CA ALA A 268 6.77 -5.38 -23.13
C ALA A 268 5.27 -5.41 -23.50
N ASN A 269 4.42 -5.81 -22.55
CA ASN A 269 2.98 -5.98 -22.74
C ASN A 269 2.16 -4.95 -21.94
N LEU A 270 2.74 -3.79 -21.65
CA LEU A 270 2.15 -2.83 -20.71
C LEU A 270 0.78 -2.35 -21.16
N GLU A 271 0.59 -2.11 -22.45
CA GLU A 271 -0.64 -1.54 -23.01
C GLU A 271 -1.63 -2.58 -23.55
N LEU A 272 -1.43 -3.88 -23.25
CA LEU A 272 -2.46 -4.87 -23.54
C LEU A 272 -3.77 -4.51 -22.83
N ASP A 273 -4.89 -4.82 -23.48
CA ASP A 273 -6.16 -4.82 -22.79
C ASP A 273 -6.21 -5.96 -21.75
N ARG A 274 -7.10 -5.81 -20.77
CA ARG A 274 -7.18 -6.73 -19.62
C ARG A 274 -7.59 -8.14 -20.02
N GLN A 275 -8.41 -8.31 -21.07
CA GLN A 275 -8.85 -9.62 -21.50
C GLN A 275 -7.69 -10.36 -22.16
N ARG A 276 -6.96 -9.70 -23.06
CA ARG A 276 -5.81 -10.29 -23.71
C ARG A 276 -4.69 -10.65 -22.74
N ALA A 277 -4.42 -9.77 -21.77
CA ALA A 277 -3.45 -10.07 -20.71
C ALA A 277 -3.88 -11.28 -19.86
N ALA A 278 -5.17 -11.39 -19.52
CA ALA A 278 -5.71 -12.54 -18.79
C ALA A 278 -5.53 -13.86 -19.57
N GLU A 279 -5.79 -13.85 -20.88
CA GLU A 279 -5.59 -15.03 -21.74
C GLU A 279 -4.14 -15.51 -21.77
N LEU A 280 -3.20 -14.60 -21.99
CA LEU A 280 -1.78 -14.93 -22.08
C LEU A 280 -1.22 -15.41 -20.73
N LEU A 281 -1.61 -14.77 -19.63
CA LEU A 281 -1.18 -15.18 -18.30
C LEU A 281 -1.84 -16.49 -17.85
N LYS A 282 -3.06 -16.76 -18.29
CA LYS A 282 -3.70 -18.07 -18.09
C LYS A 282 -2.94 -19.18 -18.81
N GLN A 283 -2.52 -18.95 -20.05
CA GLN A 283 -1.68 -19.91 -20.79
C GLN A 283 -0.37 -20.18 -20.05
N ALA A 284 0.36 -19.12 -19.68
CA ALA A 284 1.60 -19.23 -18.91
C ALA A 284 1.41 -19.93 -17.55
N PHE A 285 0.29 -19.67 -16.87
CA PHE A 285 -0.05 -20.35 -15.62
C PHE A 285 -0.20 -21.86 -15.83
N PHE A 286 -0.86 -22.30 -16.90
CA PHE A 286 -1.01 -23.72 -17.19
C PHE A 286 0.26 -24.39 -17.65
N GLU A 287 1.13 -23.69 -18.39
CA GLU A 287 2.49 -24.18 -18.69
C GLU A 287 3.24 -24.47 -17.39
N VAL A 288 3.23 -23.52 -16.44
CA VAL A 288 3.84 -23.71 -15.12
C VAL A 288 3.19 -24.85 -14.33
N VAL A 289 1.87 -24.91 -14.26
CA VAL A 289 1.17 -25.95 -13.47
C VAL A 289 1.38 -27.35 -14.06
N SER A 290 1.51 -27.47 -15.39
CA SER A 290 1.67 -28.75 -16.08
C SER A 290 2.97 -29.50 -15.75
N VAL A 291 4.02 -28.80 -15.31
CA VAL A 291 5.29 -29.42 -14.92
C VAL A 291 5.32 -29.83 -13.44
N ILE A 292 4.28 -29.50 -12.68
CA ILE A 292 4.20 -29.81 -11.25
C ILE A 292 3.60 -31.22 -11.08
N PRO A 293 4.25 -32.11 -10.30
CA PRO A 293 3.71 -33.44 -10.02
C PRO A 293 2.28 -33.36 -9.47
N HIS A 294 1.44 -34.33 -9.85
CA HIS A 294 0.06 -34.46 -9.39
C HIS A 294 -0.88 -33.31 -9.76
N ALA A 295 -0.44 -32.38 -10.61
CA ALA A 295 -1.31 -31.37 -11.18
C ALA A 295 -2.40 -32.01 -12.07
N ARG A 296 -3.60 -31.45 -11.98
CA ARG A 296 -4.77 -31.79 -12.79
C ARG A 296 -5.39 -30.48 -13.27
N PRO A 297 -4.80 -29.87 -14.31
CA PRO A 297 -5.31 -28.63 -14.86
C PRO A 297 -6.79 -28.73 -15.22
N ALA A 298 -7.60 -27.84 -14.66
CA ALA A 298 -8.99 -27.66 -15.03
C ALA A 298 -9.17 -26.28 -15.65
N ALA A 299 -10.14 -26.12 -16.55
CA ALA A 299 -10.49 -24.80 -17.05
C ALA A 299 -10.94 -23.90 -15.88
N PRO A 300 -10.45 -22.64 -15.78
CA PRO A 300 -10.85 -21.77 -14.70
C PRO A 300 -12.29 -21.29 -14.92
N THR A 301 -13.07 -21.21 -13.86
CA THR A 301 -14.42 -20.62 -13.86
C THR A 301 -14.38 -19.10 -13.93
N LEU A 302 -13.26 -18.50 -13.52
CA LEU A 302 -12.97 -17.08 -13.66
C LEU A 302 -11.49 -16.90 -14.01
N CYS A 303 -11.20 -16.04 -14.98
CA CYS A 303 -9.84 -15.55 -15.21
C CYS A 303 -9.91 -14.07 -15.60
N ILE A 304 -9.40 -13.20 -14.73
CA ILE A 304 -9.32 -11.75 -14.98
C ILE A 304 -7.91 -11.25 -14.70
N ALA A 305 -7.52 -10.15 -15.33
CA ALA A 305 -6.21 -9.53 -15.12
C ALA A 305 -6.30 -8.08 -14.63
N HIS A 306 -5.28 -7.69 -13.87
CA HIS A 306 -5.08 -6.34 -13.41
C HIS A 306 -3.67 -5.85 -13.76
N ARG A 307 -3.58 -4.59 -14.20
CA ARG A 307 -2.32 -3.92 -14.54
C ARG A 307 -1.90 -2.99 -13.42
N TRP A 308 -0.87 -3.40 -12.68
CA TRP A 308 -0.15 -2.50 -11.80
C TRP A 308 0.90 -1.75 -12.62
N ARG A 309 0.58 -0.54 -13.11
CA ARG A 309 1.53 0.28 -13.88
C ARG A 309 2.78 0.66 -13.05
N TYR A 310 2.59 0.83 -11.75
CA TYR A 310 3.64 1.18 -10.79
C TYR A 310 3.61 0.14 -9.66
N ALA A 311 4.23 -1.03 -9.88
CA ALA A 311 4.08 -2.19 -9.01
C ALA A 311 5.21 -2.27 -7.97
N LEU A 312 6.45 -2.43 -8.46
CA LEU A 312 7.63 -2.75 -7.66
C LEU A 312 8.73 -1.73 -7.93
N PRO A 313 9.29 -1.06 -6.91
CA PRO A 313 10.44 -0.19 -7.12
C PRO A 313 11.67 -1.00 -7.56
N SER A 314 12.19 -0.74 -8.76
CA SER A 314 13.45 -1.30 -9.27
C SER A 314 14.65 -0.43 -8.96
N LYS A 315 14.42 0.88 -8.81
CA LYS A 315 15.41 1.85 -8.36
C LYS A 315 14.78 2.73 -7.28
N PRO A 316 14.72 2.28 -6.02
CA PRO A 316 14.27 3.14 -4.91
C PRO A 316 15.33 4.23 -4.65
N ILE A 317 14.91 5.32 -3.98
CA ILE A 317 15.86 6.28 -3.41
C ILE A 317 16.38 5.75 -2.06
N GLU A 318 17.53 6.27 -1.62
CA GLU A 318 18.19 5.81 -0.40
C GLU A 318 17.50 6.34 0.87
N GLU A 319 16.89 7.53 0.77
CA GLU A 319 16.26 8.20 1.89
C GLU A 319 15.00 7.47 2.35
N ARG A 320 14.68 7.61 3.65
CA ARG A 320 13.43 7.08 4.19
C ARG A 320 12.20 7.87 3.72
N CYS A 321 12.36 9.15 3.41
CA CYS A 321 11.36 10.00 2.78
C CYS A 321 12.04 11.22 2.16
N LEU A 322 11.40 11.85 1.16
CA LEU A 322 11.79 13.19 0.74
C LEU A 322 11.05 14.22 1.59
N PHE A 323 11.68 15.36 1.88
CA PHE A 323 11.10 16.36 2.77
C PHE A 323 11.66 17.75 2.48
N ASP A 324 10.78 18.74 2.39
CA ASP A 324 11.11 20.15 2.43
C ASP A 324 10.56 20.77 3.74
N PRO A 325 11.45 21.22 4.66
CA PRO A 325 11.04 21.81 5.93
C PRO A 325 10.41 23.20 5.81
N MET A 326 10.79 24.00 4.80
CA MET A 326 10.22 25.33 4.59
C MET A 326 8.77 25.25 4.09
N LEU A 327 8.50 24.19 3.34
CA LEU A 327 7.18 23.92 2.77
C LEU A 327 6.30 23.03 3.66
N GLY A 328 6.85 22.38 4.70
CA GLY A 328 6.10 21.41 5.49
C GLY A 328 5.55 20.25 4.64
N LEU A 329 6.31 19.85 3.61
CA LEU A 329 5.90 18.88 2.58
C LEU A 329 6.83 17.69 2.56
N ALA A 330 6.29 16.48 2.70
CA ALA A 330 7.04 15.23 2.56
C ALA A 330 6.47 14.30 1.46
N CYS A 331 7.33 13.47 0.90
CA CYS A 331 6.94 12.33 0.06
C CYS A 331 7.40 11.01 0.67
N CYS A 332 6.52 10.01 0.62
CA CYS A 332 6.79 8.69 1.17
C CYS A 332 6.20 7.57 0.31
N GLY A 333 6.70 6.36 0.50
CA GLY A 333 6.28 5.16 -0.22
C GLY A 333 7.35 4.08 -0.12
N ASP A 334 7.07 2.90 -0.67
CA ASP A 334 8.07 1.81 -0.81
C ASP A 334 9.21 2.15 -1.78
N TRP A 335 9.07 3.21 -2.56
CA TRP A 335 10.16 3.75 -3.36
C TRP A 335 11.15 4.56 -2.52
N CYS A 336 10.84 4.77 -1.24
CA CYS A 336 11.71 5.24 -0.17
C CYS A 336 11.85 4.11 0.88
N ALA A 337 12.95 4.04 1.63
CA ALA A 337 13.16 3.02 2.67
C ALA A 337 13.04 1.53 2.25
N GLY A 338 12.95 1.23 0.95
CA GLY A 338 13.05 -0.11 0.37
C GLY A 338 11.76 -0.67 -0.25
N PRO A 339 11.89 -1.56 -1.27
CA PRO A 339 10.82 -1.90 -2.22
C PRO A 339 9.80 -2.94 -1.70
N ARG A 340 9.36 -2.81 -0.45
CA ARG A 340 8.47 -3.77 0.23
C ARG A 340 7.45 -3.05 1.10
N VAL A 341 6.46 -3.80 1.59
CA VAL A 341 5.48 -3.33 2.59
C VAL A 341 6.18 -2.70 3.80
N GLU A 342 7.25 -3.33 4.28
CA GLU A 342 8.11 -2.81 5.35
C GLU A 342 8.68 -1.42 5.04
N GLY A 343 9.26 -1.22 3.85
CA GLY A 343 9.82 0.08 3.48
C GLY A 343 8.75 1.16 3.34
N ALA A 344 7.58 0.83 2.78
CA ALA A 344 6.44 1.75 2.75
C ALA A 344 6.00 2.16 4.16
N PHE A 345 5.92 1.22 5.11
CA PHE A 345 5.60 1.52 6.51
C PHE A 345 6.62 2.47 7.13
N LEU A 346 7.92 2.13 7.05
CA LEU A 346 9.00 2.94 7.61
C LEU A 346 9.09 4.33 6.98
N SER A 347 8.80 4.44 5.69
CA SER A 347 8.73 5.71 4.98
C SER A 347 7.57 6.58 5.46
N GLY A 348 6.42 5.96 5.73
CA GLY A 348 5.27 6.61 6.37
C GLY A 348 5.61 7.19 7.74
N GLU A 349 6.23 6.40 8.63
CA GLU A 349 6.66 6.88 9.95
C GLU A 349 7.67 8.03 9.85
N ALA A 350 8.66 7.90 8.96
CA ALA A 350 9.69 8.92 8.76
C ALA A 350 9.09 10.25 8.28
N SER A 351 8.18 10.22 7.32
CA SER A 351 7.52 11.43 6.79
C SER A 351 6.67 12.14 7.84
N ALA A 352 5.87 11.40 8.62
CA ALA A 352 5.11 11.96 9.73
C ALA A 352 6.01 12.65 10.75
N GLY A 353 7.08 11.97 11.19
CA GLY A 353 8.03 12.55 12.15
C GLY A 353 8.79 13.77 11.62
N ARG A 354 8.92 13.95 10.31
CA ARG A 354 9.52 15.16 9.72
C ARG A 354 8.53 16.33 9.69
N VAL A 355 7.33 16.09 9.17
CA VAL A 355 6.31 17.11 8.96
C VAL A 355 5.75 17.65 10.29
N ILE A 356 5.61 16.80 11.32
CA ILE A 356 5.17 17.24 12.66
C ILE A 356 6.18 18.17 13.32
N ARG A 357 7.49 17.95 13.15
CA ARG A 357 8.53 18.77 13.81
C ARG A 357 8.64 20.20 13.27
N THR A 358 8.03 20.48 12.13
CA THR A 358 8.06 21.78 11.46
C THR A 358 6.72 22.53 11.54
N ALA A 359 5.70 21.91 12.15
CA ALA A 359 4.38 22.49 12.37
C ALA A 359 4.27 22.95 13.82
#